data_AF-A0A8K0IRE1-F1
#
_entry.id   AF-A0A8K0IRE1-F1
#
_cell.length_a   1.000
_cell.length_b   1.000
_cell.length_c   1.000
_cell.angle_alpha   90.00
_cell.angle_beta   90.00
_cell.angle_gamma   90.00
#
_symmetry.space_group_name_H-M   'P 1'
#
loop_
_entity.id
_entity.type
_entity.pdbx_description
1 polymer ?
#
loop_
_entity_poly.entity_id
_entity_poly.type
_entity_poly.pdbx_seq_one_letter_code
_entity_poly.pdbx_strand_id
1 'polypeptide(L)'
;MEQTKDRKNALEAYVYEIRDKLFDKYRCFATDSEREGISVSLQQTEEWLYEDGDDETEKVYTSKLEELKKLVDPVENRFKDEEARAQATRELLNCMVERRMAVKSLGTYERDAVINECTKAEQWLHEMSQQQDSLPKNADPVLWSHEIRKRTEELDILCRNIMRHKGSPSRVDDTRGSDHSNAPDNMHID
;
A
#
# COMPACT_ATOMS: atom_id res chain seq x y z
N MET A 1 14.34 -32.65 19.13
CA MET A 1 13.16 -33.25 19.78
C MET A 1 12.14 -32.18 20.13
N GLU A 2 12.50 -31.15 20.91
CA GLU A 2 11.59 -30.04 21.25
C GLU A 2 11.10 -29.28 19.99
N GLN A 3 12.02 -28.83 19.14
CA GLN A 3 11.68 -28.12 17.89
C GLN A 3 10.76 -28.92 16.95
N THR A 4 11.00 -30.23 16.81
CA THR A 4 10.16 -31.13 16.01
C THR A 4 8.73 -31.21 16.56
N LYS A 5 8.61 -31.38 17.89
CA LYS A 5 7.31 -31.41 18.58
C LYS A 5 6.59 -30.08 18.45
N ASP A 6 7.31 -28.96 18.56
CA ASP A 6 6.74 -27.62 18.37
C ASP A 6 6.18 -27.43 16.96
N ARG A 7 6.85 -27.94 15.93
CA ARG A 7 6.32 -27.89 14.55
C ARG A 7 5.10 -28.76 14.35
N LYS A 8 5.06 -29.95 14.91
CA LYS A 8 3.87 -30.81 14.89
C LYS A 8 2.68 -30.11 15.55
N ASN A 9 2.88 -29.56 16.76
CA ASN A 9 1.86 -28.82 17.49
C ASN A 9 1.39 -27.57 16.71
N ALA A 10 2.32 -26.86 16.05
CA ALA A 10 1.98 -25.70 15.24
C ALA A 10 1.12 -26.08 14.02
N LEU A 11 1.43 -27.20 13.37
CA LEU A 11 0.62 -27.72 12.27
C LEU A 11 -0.77 -28.14 12.75
N GLU A 12 -0.86 -28.88 13.85
CA GLU A 12 -2.13 -29.30 14.45
C GLU A 12 -2.99 -28.09 14.84
N ALA A 13 -2.43 -27.13 15.55
CA ALA A 13 -3.12 -25.89 15.93
C ALA A 13 -3.60 -25.11 14.69
N TYR A 14 -2.77 -25.03 13.65
CA TYR A 14 -3.15 -24.35 12.40
C TYR A 14 -4.33 -25.06 11.71
N VAL A 15 -4.35 -26.39 11.70
CA VAL A 15 -5.46 -27.15 11.11
C VAL A 15 -6.79 -26.82 11.79
N TYR A 16 -6.82 -26.84 13.13
CA TYR A 16 -8.01 -26.47 13.90
C TYR A 16 -8.40 -25.00 13.71
N GLU A 17 -7.43 -24.08 13.78
CA GLU A 17 -7.68 -22.65 13.64
C GLU A 17 -8.28 -22.29 12.27
N ILE A 18 -7.71 -22.83 11.18
CA ILE A 18 -8.21 -22.54 9.84
C ILE A 18 -9.58 -23.17 9.62
N ARG A 19 -9.83 -24.37 10.14
CA ARG A 19 -11.17 -24.99 10.06
C ARG A 19 -12.24 -24.07 10.66
N ASP A 20 -12.01 -23.55 11.87
CA ASP A 20 -12.93 -22.63 12.52
C ASP A 20 -13.10 -21.32 11.72
N LYS A 21 -11.98 -20.71 11.30
CA LYS A 21 -12.01 -19.47 10.52
C LYS A 21 -12.70 -19.63 9.17
N LEU A 22 -12.54 -20.78 8.51
CA LEU A 22 -13.08 -21.05 7.18
C LEU A 22 -14.61 -20.99 7.15
N PHE A 23 -15.26 -21.47 8.22
CA PHE A 23 -16.72 -21.49 8.35
C PHE A 23 -17.30 -20.26 9.07
N ASP A 24 -16.44 -19.46 9.71
CA ASP A 24 -16.80 -18.19 10.35
C ASP A 24 -16.24 -17.00 9.55
N LYS A 25 -15.07 -16.47 9.97
CA LYS A 25 -14.50 -15.20 9.48
C LYS A 25 -14.26 -15.17 7.97
N TYR A 26 -13.82 -16.28 7.38
CA TYR A 26 -13.43 -16.37 5.98
C TYR A 26 -14.59 -16.77 5.07
N ARG A 27 -15.78 -17.03 5.62
CA ARG A 27 -16.93 -17.56 4.86
C ARG A 27 -17.30 -16.72 3.63
N CYS A 28 -17.18 -15.39 3.72
CA CYS A 28 -17.49 -14.47 2.63
C CYS A 28 -16.30 -14.18 1.69
N PHE A 29 -15.09 -14.65 2.04
CA PHE A 29 -13.84 -14.34 1.35
C PHE A 29 -13.27 -15.54 0.58
N ALA A 30 -13.81 -16.74 0.84
CA ALA A 30 -13.53 -17.94 0.08
C ALA A 30 -14.64 -18.22 -0.93
N THR A 31 -14.26 -18.59 -2.14
CA THR A 31 -15.17 -19.25 -3.09
C THR A 31 -15.52 -20.65 -2.60
N ASP A 32 -16.59 -21.24 -3.14
CA ASP A 32 -16.98 -22.61 -2.78
C ASP A 32 -15.87 -23.62 -3.12
N SER A 33 -15.17 -23.42 -4.24
CA SER A 33 -14.05 -24.27 -4.65
C SER A 33 -12.83 -24.13 -3.73
N GLU A 34 -12.48 -22.91 -3.32
CA GLU A 34 -11.38 -22.68 -2.35
C GLU A 34 -11.74 -23.31 -1.00
N ARG A 35 -12.98 -23.11 -0.53
CA ARG A 35 -13.45 -23.66 0.75
C ARG A 35 -13.41 -25.19 0.76
N GLU A 36 -13.89 -25.82 -0.30
CA GLU A 36 -13.83 -27.29 -0.45
C GLU A 36 -12.38 -27.77 -0.50
N GLY A 37 -11.54 -27.16 -1.35
CA GLY A 37 -10.13 -27.53 -1.48
C GLY A 37 -9.36 -27.41 -0.16
N ILE A 38 -9.53 -26.29 0.56
CA ILE A 38 -8.92 -26.09 1.88
C ILE A 38 -9.44 -27.15 2.86
N SER A 39 -10.75 -27.40 2.91
CA SER A 39 -11.36 -28.36 3.84
C SER A 39 -10.83 -29.78 3.62
N VAL A 40 -10.70 -30.22 2.36
CA VAL A 40 -10.10 -31.51 2.01
C VAL A 40 -8.63 -31.57 2.44
N SER A 41 -7.83 -30.54 2.17
CA SER A 41 -6.41 -30.53 2.57
C SER A 41 -6.22 -30.50 4.09
N LEU A 42 -7.09 -29.80 4.83
CA LEU A 42 -7.09 -29.80 6.30
C LEU A 42 -7.40 -31.20 6.84
N GLN A 43 -8.45 -31.85 6.32
CA GLN A 43 -8.83 -33.20 6.71
C GLN A 43 -7.70 -34.22 6.46
N GLN A 44 -7.12 -34.20 5.26
CA GLN A 44 -6.00 -35.08 4.90
C GLN A 44 -4.77 -34.85 5.78
N THR A 45 -4.53 -33.60 6.19
CA THR A 45 -3.40 -33.28 7.08
C THR A 45 -3.65 -33.77 8.50
N GLU A 46 -4.88 -33.64 9.00
CA GLU A 46 -5.30 -34.16 10.30
C GLU A 46 -5.20 -35.69 10.35
N GLU A 47 -5.74 -36.39 9.34
CA GLU A 47 -5.65 -37.85 9.23
C GLU A 47 -4.18 -38.30 9.21
N TRP A 48 -3.35 -37.64 8.40
CA TRP A 48 -1.92 -37.92 8.35
C TRP A 48 -1.23 -37.71 9.70
N LEU A 49 -1.59 -36.67 10.47
CA LEU A 49 -1.03 -36.42 11.80
C LEU A 49 -1.33 -37.55 12.81
N TYR A 50 -2.46 -38.26 12.65
CA TYR A 50 -2.84 -39.39 13.50
C TYR A 50 -2.28 -40.74 13.04
N GLU A 51 -1.94 -40.88 11.75
CA GLU A 51 -1.42 -42.11 11.16
C GLU A 51 0.11 -42.04 11.00
N ASP A 52 0.59 -41.64 9.82
CA ASP A 52 2.01 -41.67 9.44
C ASP A 52 2.83 -40.52 10.06
N GLY A 53 2.16 -39.48 10.54
CA GLY A 53 2.76 -38.22 10.97
C GLY A 53 3.14 -38.17 12.45
N ASP A 54 3.20 -39.30 13.17
CA ASP A 54 3.46 -39.26 14.61
C ASP A 54 4.92 -38.89 14.96
N ASP A 55 5.89 -39.48 14.24
CA ASP A 55 7.34 -39.35 14.46
C ASP A 55 8.08 -38.83 13.21
N GLU A 56 7.47 -37.85 12.55
CA GLU A 56 8.03 -37.24 11.34
C GLU A 56 9.01 -36.10 11.62
N THR A 57 9.78 -35.74 10.59
CA THR A 57 10.83 -34.72 10.76
C THR A 57 10.25 -33.30 10.82
N GLU A 58 10.98 -32.38 11.48
CA GLU A 58 10.63 -30.95 11.52
C GLU A 58 10.33 -30.37 10.13
N LYS A 59 11.14 -30.79 9.14
CA LYS A 59 11.02 -30.34 7.75
C LYS A 59 9.70 -30.78 7.12
N VAL A 60 9.23 -31.99 7.43
CA VAL A 60 7.97 -32.53 6.88
C VAL A 60 6.77 -31.77 7.45
N TYR A 61 6.73 -31.54 8.77
CA TYR A 61 5.68 -30.71 9.37
C TYR A 61 5.68 -29.28 8.80
N THR A 62 6.86 -28.70 8.63
CA THR A 62 7.01 -27.37 8.04
C THR A 62 6.49 -27.34 6.59
N SER A 63 6.84 -28.35 5.77
CA SER A 63 6.35 -28.42 4.38
C SER A 63 4.83 -28.48 4.30
N LYS A 64 4.20 -29.34 5.11
CA LYS A 64 2.73 -29.45 5.15
C LYS A 64 2.06 -28.17 5.60
N LEU A 65 2.64 -27.49 6.61
CA LEU A 65 2.14 -26.19 7.05
C LEU A 65 2.19 -25.15 5.92
N GLU A 66 3.30 -25.08 5.19
CA GLU A 66 3.45 -24.14 4.07
C GLU A 66 2.55 -24.50 2.87
N GLU A 67 2.27 -25.77 2.65
CA GLU A 67 1.29 -26.24 1.65
C GLU A 67 -0.13 -25.77 2.01
N LEU A 68 -0.55 -25.93 3.27
CA LEU A 68 -1.84 -25.42 3.73
C LEU A 68 -1.91 -23.89 3.63
N LYS A 69 -0.88 -23.17 4.07
CA LYS A 69 -0.82 -21.71 3.98
C LYS A 69 -0.99 -21.22 2.56
N LYS A 70 -0.35 -21.85 1.57
CA LYS A 70 -0.52 -21.45 0.15
C LYS A 70 -1.98 -21.47 -0.32
N LEU A 71 -2.80 -22.37 0.21
CA LEU A 71 -4.23 -22.43 -0.09
C LEU A 71 -5.04 -21.39 0.68
N VAL A 72 -4.67 -21.14 1.93
CA VAL A 72 -5.41 -20.28 2.87
C VAL A 72 -5.06 -18.80 2.71
N ASP A 73 -3.79 -18.49 2.39
CA ASP A 73 -3.24 -17.14 2.33
C ASP A 73 -4.04 -16.22 1.39
N PRO A 74 -4.48 -16.63 0.18
CA PRO A 74 -5.33 -15.78 -0.66
C PRO A 74 -6.62 -15.33 0.05
N VAL A 75 -7.29 -16.27 0.73
CA VAL A 75 -8.53 -16.00 1.46
C VAL A 75 -8.28 -15.10 2.66
N GLU A 76 -7.23 -15.39 3.43
CA GLU A 76 -6.84 -14.59 4.59
C GLU A 76 -6.39 -13.18 4.18
N ASN A 77 -5.71 -13.03 3.06
CA ASN A 77 -5.31 -11.75 2.51
C ASN A 77 -6.53 -10.92 2.10
N ARG A 78 -7.53 -11.51 1.42
CA ARG A 78 -8.79 -10.80 1.11
C ARG A 78 -9.51 -10.34 2.38
N PHE A 79 -9.59 -11.21 3.39
CA PHE A 79 -10.19 -10.88 4.69
C PHE A 79 -9.48 -9.72 5.38
N LYS A 80 -8.15 -9.78 5.50
CA LYS A 80 -7.35 -8.72 6.15
C LYS A 80 -7.36 -7.42 5.37
N ASP A 81 -7.39 -7.50 4.04
CA ASP A 81 -7.34 -6.32 3.19
C ASP A 81 -8.61 -5.49 3.29
N GLU A 82 -9.78 -6.07 3.59
CA GLU A 82 -11.02 -5.30 3.73
C GLU A 82 -10.88 -4.14 4.74
N GLU A 83 -10.44 -4.42 5.97
CA GLU A 83 -10.22 -3.37 6.98
C GLU A 83 -8.99 -2.51 6.64
N ALA A 84 -7.91 -3.15 6.17
CA ALA A 84 -6.68 -2.42 5.82
C ALA A 84 -6.91 -1.39 4.70
N ARG A 85 -7.80 -1.71 3.75
CA ARG A 85 -8.18 -0.86 2.62
C ARG A 85 -9.04 0.29 3.07
N ALA A 86 -10.01 0.04 3.95
CA ALA A 86 -10.80 1.10 4.57
C ALA A 86 -9.90 2.09 5.33
N GLN A 87 -8.91 1.59 6.07
CA GLN A 87 -7.93 2.43 6.76
C GLN A 87 -7.04 3.22 5.80
N ALA A 88 -6.46 2.56 4.78
CA ALA A 88 -5.61 3.24 3.80
C ALA A 88 -6.38 4.32 3.01
N THR A 89 -7.66 4.08 2.72
CA THR A 89 -8.56 5.05 2.08
C THR A 89 -8.71 6.31 2.94
N ARG A 90 -8.97 6.15 4.26
CA ARG A 90 -9.06 7.27 5.20
C ARG A 90 -7.76 8.07 5.25
N GLU A 91 -6.62 7.39 5.25
CA GLU A 91 -5.30 8.02 5.27
C GLU A 91 -5.04 8.85 4.01
N LEU A 92 -5.36 8.33 2.82
CA LEU A 92 -5.22 9.04 1.56
C LEU A 92 -6.11 10.30 1.53
N LEU A 93 -7.37 10.19 1.95
CA LEU A 93 -8.31 11.32 2.02
C LEU A 93 -7.81 12.39 3.00
N ASN A 94 -7.32 11.99 4.18
CA ASN A 94 -6.75 12.91 5.15
C ASN A 94 -5.51 13.63 4.59
N CYS A 95 -4.61 12.90 3.93
CA CYS A 95 -3.45 13.48 3.25
C CYS A 95 -3.88 14.56 2.25
N MET A 96 -4.88 14.28 1.41
CA MET A 96 -5.40 15.29 0.45
C MET A 96 -5.93 16.54 1.15
N VAL A 97 -6.67 16.39 2.24
CA VAL A 97 -7.21 17.52 3.03
C VAL A 97 -6.06 18.34 3.62
N GLU A 98 -5.08 17.70 4.26
CA GLU A 98 -3.91 18.35 4.83
C GLU A 98 -3.11 19.12 3.77
N ARG A 99 -2.89 18.51 2.60
CA ARG A 99 -2.17 19.13 1.49
C ARG A 99 -2.92 20.32 0.92
N ARG A 100 -4.24 20.21 0.71
CA ARG A 100 -5.12 21.33 0.28
C ARG A 100 -5.12 22.48 1.29
N MET A 101 -5.08 22.19 2.59
CA MET A 101 -5.00 23.20 3.64
C MET A 101 -3.64 23.89 3.69
N ALA A 102 -2.55 23.14 3.51
CA ALA A 102 -1.18 23.66 3.57
C ALA A 102 -0.86 24.66 2.44
N VAL A 103 -1.55 24.58 1.29
CA VAL A 103 -1.28 25.45 0.14
C VAL A 103 -2.10 26.74 0.09
N LYS A 104 -2.98 26.99 1.07
CA LYS A 104 -3.84 28.20 1.11
C LYS A 104 -3.04 29.51 1.09
N SER A 105 -1.85 29.52 1.70
CA SER A 105 -0.96 30.70 1.77
C SER A 105 0.09 30.74 0.66
N LEU A 106 0.14 29.73 -0.23
CA LEU A 106 1.12 29.69 -1.32
C LEU A 106 0.68 30.52 -2.53
N GLY A 107 1.64 30.75 -3.45
CA GLY A 107 1.40 31.35 -4.75
C GLY A 107 0.40 30.54 -5.59
N THR A 108 -0.22 31.21 -6.56
CA THR A 108 -1.28 30.61 -7.39
C THR A 108 -0.78 29.35 -8.11
N TYR A 109 0.41 29.39 -8.71
CA TYR A 109 0.98 28.25 -9.42
C TYR A 109 1.18 27.03 -8.51
N GLU A 110 1.86 27.17 -7.37
CA GLU A 110 2.12 26.05 -6.46
C GLU A 110 0.83 25.50 -5.86
N ARG A 111 -0.11 26.39 -5.52
CA ARG A 111 -1.43 26.02 -5.03
C ARG A 111 -2.19 25.19 -6.07
N ASP A 112 -2.28 25.68 -7.30
CA ASP A 112 -3.03 25.01 -8.37
C ASP A 112 -2.39 23.65 -8.72
N ALA A 113 -1.05 23.58 -8.71
CA ALA A 113 -0.33 22.32 -8.92
C ALA A 113 -0.66 21.27 -7.85
N VAL A 114 -0.63 21.63 -6.56
CA VAL A 114 -0.99 20.69 -5.47
C VAL A 114 -2.47 20.32 -5.51
N ILE A 115 -3.37 21.28 -5.76
CA ILE A 115 -4.81 21.01 -5.89
C ILE A 115 -5.06 20.02 -7.04
N ASN A 116 -4.38 20.19 -8.17
CA ASN A 116 -4.49 19.30 -9.31
C ASN A 116 -4.03 17.87 -8.97
N GLU A 117 -2.88 17.71 -8.29
CA GLU A 117 -2.42 16.38 -7.87
C GLU A 117 -3.38 15.71 -6.85
N CYS A 118 -3.91 16.45 -5.88
CA CYS A 118 -4.94 15.93 -4.97
C CYS A 118 -6.20 15.50 -5.74
N THR A 119 -6.62 16.28 -6.74
CA THR A 119 -7.82 15.99 -7.54
C THR A 119 -7.64 14.73 -8.39
N LYS A 120 -6.46 14.54 -9.00
CA LYS A 120 -6.13 13.30 -9.73
C LYS A 120 -6.14 12.07 -8.83
N ALA A 121 -5.59 12.20 -7.62
CA ALA A 121 -5.58 11.11 -6.65
C ALA A 121 -7.00 10.79 -6.14
N GLU A 122 -7.85 11.79 -5.95
CA GLU A 122 -9.25 11.62 -5.54
C GLU A 122 -10.08 10.93 -6.64
N GLN A 123 -9.91 11.35 -7.89
CA GLN A 123 -10.56 10.73 -9.04
C GLN A 123 -10.14 9.26 -9.20
N TRP A 124 -8.84 8.97 -9.09
CA TRP A 124 -8.32 7.61 -9.12
C TRP A 124 -8.93 6.75 -8.00
N LEU A 125 -8.94 7.25 -6.76
CA LEU A 125 -9.50 6.53 -5.63
C LEU A 125 -10.98 6.22 -5.86
N HIS A 126 -11.75 7.21 -6.34
CA HIS A 126 -13.16 7.04 -6.65
C HIS A 126 -13.39 5.95 -7.73
N GLU A 127 -12.65 6.02 -8.84
CA GLU A 127 -12.75 5.03 -9.93
C GLU A 127 -12.42 3.62 -9.45
N MET A 128 -11.32 3.45 -8.71
CA MET A 128 -10.91 2.14 -8.21
C MET A 128 -11.86 1.60 -7.14
N SER A 129 -12.41 2.46 -6.27
CA SER A 129 -13.44 2.07 -5.31
C SER A 129 -14.70 1.59 -6.00
N GLN A 130 -15.17 2.27 -7.05
CA GLN A 130 -16.33 1.80 -7.83
C GLN A 130 -16.10 0.43 -8.48
N GLN A 131 -14.90 0.20 -9.02
CA GLN A 131 -14.55 -1.12 -9.54
C GLN A 131 -14.54 -2.18 -8.43
N GLN A 132 -13.96 -1.86 -7.28
CA GLN A 132 -13.91 -2.75 -6.13
C GLN A 132 -15.30 -3.10 -5.57
N ASP A 133 -16.20 -2.13 -5.50
CA ASP A 133 -17.58 -2.30 -5.00
C ASP A 133 -18.42 -3.20 -5.91
N SER A 134 -18.03 -3.33 -7.19
CA SER A 134 -18.69 -4.22 -8.15
C SER A 134 -18.28 -5.69 -8.02
N LEU A 135 -17.22 -5.99 -7.26
CA LEU A 135 -16.69 -7.34 -7.10
C LEU A 135 -17.24 -8.03 -5.84
N PRO A 136 -17.43 -9.35 -5.87
CA PRO A 136 -17.76 -10.10 -4.68
C PRO A 136 -16.56 -10.15 -3.71
N LYS A 137 -16.82 -10.28 -2.41
CA LYS A 137 -15.78 -10.31 -1.36
C LYS A 137 -14.77 -11.47 -1.48
N ASN A 138 -15.14 -12.51 -2.22
CA ASN A 138 -14.30 -13.69 -2.46
C ASN A 138 -13.54 -13.64 -3.79
N ALA A 139 -13.63 -12.54 -4.54
CA ALA A 139 -12.71 -12.26 -5.63
C ALA A 139 -11.50 -11.49 -5.11
N ASP A 140 -10.37 -11.61 -5.79
CA ASP A 140 -9.20 -10.79 -5.49
C ASP A 140 -9.54 -9.30 -5.67
N PRO A 141 -9.24 -8.44 -4.68
CA PRO A 141 -9.38 -7.00 -4.79
C PRO A 141 -8.67 -6.44 -6.02
N VAL A 142 -9.31 -5.47 -6.68
CA VAL A 142 -8.69 -4.64 -7.73
C VAL A 142 -8.03 -3.39 -7.16
N LEU A 143 -8.37 -3.07 -5.91
CA LEU A 143 -7.78 -1.98 -5.16
C LEU A 143 -7.26 -2.55 -3.86
N TRP A 144 -5.97 -2.83 -3.75
CA TRP A 144 -5.39 -3.33 -2.51
C TRP A 144 -4.99 -2.19 -1.58
N SER A 145 -5.01 -2.44 -0.26
CA SER A 145 -4.57 -1.45 0.73
C SER A 145 -3.14 -0.95 0.50
N HIS A 146 -2.23 -1.82 0.05
CA HIS A 146 -0.83 -1.45 -0.23
C HIS A 146 -0.69 -0.52 -1.44
N GLU A 147 -1.59 -0.62 -2.43
CA GLU A 147 -1.62 0.29 -3.59
C GLU A 147 -2.11 1.67 -3.18
N ILE A 148 -3.13 1.74 -2.32
CA ILE A 148 -3.60 3.02 -1.75
C ILE A 148 -2.48 3.67 -0.94
N ARG A 149 -1.79 2.91 -0.07
CA ARG A 149 -0.65 3.44 0.70
C ARG A 149 0.46 3.97 -0.19
N LYS A 150 0.85 3.22 -1.21
CA LYS A 150 1.83 3.66 -2.21
C LYS A 150 1.38 4.96 -2.88
N ARG A 151 0.10 5.07 -3.23
CA ARG A 151 -0.45 6.30 -3.83
C ARG A 151 -0.41 7.48 -2.86
N THR A 152 -0.68 7.25 -1.57
CA THR A 152 -0.51 8.27 -0.52
C THR A 152 0.93 8.76 -0.45
N GLU A 153 1.91 7.86 -0.44
CA GLU A 153 3.33 8.20 -0.41
C GLU A 153 3.76 9.00 -1.65
N GLU A 154 3.33 8.59 -2.85
CA GLU A 154 3.58 9.29 -4.10
C GLU A 154 3.01 10.71 -4.08
N LEU A 155 1.74 10.87 -3.70
CA LEU A 155 1.09 12.19 -3.56
C LEU A 155 1.86 13.08 -2.59
N ASP A 156 2.27 12.50 -1.47
CA ASP A 156 2.97 13.22 -0.42
C ASP A 156 4.32 13.76 -0.88
N ILE A 157 5.10 12.92 -1.56
CA ILE A 157 6.39 13.29 -2.14
C ILE A 157 6.21 14.37 -3.21
N LEU A 158 5.24 14.21 -4.11
CA LEU A 158 4.96 15.18 -5.18
C LEU A 158 4.62 16.55 -4.61
N CYS A 159 3.72 16.60 -3.62
CA CYS A 159 3.33 17.85 -2.99
C CYS A 159 4.49 18.52 -2.24
N ARG A 160 5.29 17.73 -1.51
CA ARG A 160 6.51 18.24 -0.83
C ARG A 160 7.50 18.83 -1.84
N ASN A 161 7.67 18.23 -3.00
CA ASN A 161 8.57 18.72 -4.05
C ASN A 161 8.07 20.04 -4.66
N ILE A 162 6.79 20.14 -4.98
CA ILE A 162 6.17 21.39 -5.47
C ILE A 162 6.40 22.53 -4.47
N MET A 163 6.20 22.26 -3.17
CA MET A 163 6.40 23.26 -2.11
C MET A 163 7.89 23.61 -1.89
N ARG A 164 8.82 22.67 -2.11
CA ARG A 164 10.27 22.87 -1.93
C ARG A 164 10.92 23.66 -3.06
N HIS A 165 10.42 23.58 -4.29
CA HIS A 165 11.03 24.26 -5.45
C HIS A 165 11.10 25.80 -5.34
N LYS A 166 10.52 26.42 -4.29
CA LYS A 166 10.69 27.84 -3.95
C LYS A 166 11.38 28.14 -2.61
N GLY A 167 11.78 27.13 -1.84
CA GLY A 167 12.55 27.35 -0.60
C GLY A 167 14.02 27.71 -0.84
N SER A 168 14.51 27.62 -2.08
CA SER A 168 15.86 28.03 -2.45
C SER A 168 15.83 29.48 -2.95
N PRO A 169 16.49 30.43 -2.26
CA PRO A 169 16.66 31.77 -2.79
C PRO A 169 17.67 31.69 -3.94
N SER A 170 17.17 31.59 -5.17
CA SER A 170 17.99 31.95 -6.33
C SER A 170 18.39 33.41 -6.15
N ARG A 171 19.70 33.62 -5.96
CA ARG A 171 20.37 34.92 -5.92
C ARG A 171 19.86 35.76 -7.09
N VAL A 172 19.09 36.79 -6.78
CA VAL A 172 18.81 37.89 -7.72
C VAL A 172 20.11 38.64 -7.91
N ASP A 173 20.66 38.48 -9.10
CA ASP A 173 21.74 39.28 -9.65
C ASP A 173 21.16 40.67 -9.98
N ASP A 174 21.35 41.64 -9.09
CA ASP A 174 20.95 43.03 -9.32
C ASP A 174 22.14 43.78 -9.97
N THR A 175 22.15 43.75 -11.30
CA THR A 175 22.94 44.67 -12.11
C THR A 175 22.02 45.79 -12.63
N ARG A 176 22.20 47.02 -12.13
CA ARG A 176 22.01 48.35 -12.78
C ARG A 176 22.01 49.41 -11.66
N GLY A 177 22.85 50.43 -11.62
CA GLY A 177 23.40 51.25 -12.70
C GLY A 177 22.66 52.60 -12.72
N SER A 178 23.35 53.69 -12.39
CA SER A 178 23.01 55.08 -12.75
C SER A 178 24.30 55.91 -12.58
N ASP A 179 25.03 56.25 -13.66
CA ASP A 179 24.81 57.40 -14.58
C ASP A 179 24.88 58.74 -13.83
N HIS A 180 25.61 59.79 -14.23
CA HIS A 180 26.32 60.21 -15.45
C HIS A 180 27.24 61.39 -15.01
N SER A 181 28.30 61.83 -15.71
CA SER A 181 28.17 62.73 -16.88
C SER A 181 29.53 63.24 -17.42
N ASN A 182 29.62 63.20 -18.77
CA ASN A 182 30.14 64.19 -19.74
C ASN A 182 31.57 64.77 -19.64
N ALA A 183 32.36 64.99 -20.70
CA ALA A 183 32.32 64.73 -22.16
C ALA A 183 33.73 65.14 -22.73
N PRO A 184 33.99 65.37 -24.05
CA PRO A 184 34.95 64.57 -24.82
C PRO A 184 36.08 65.36 -25.52
N ASP A 185 36.92 64.61 -26.25
CA ASP A 185 37.79 64.96 -27.40
C ASP A 185 38.83 66.09 -27.28
N ASN A 186 40.11 65.80 -27.61
CA ASN A 186 40.59 66.00 -28.99
C ASN A 186 42.03 65.47 -29.21
N MET A 187 42.32 65.30 -30.50
CA MET A 187 43.44 64.66 -31.20
C MET A 187 44.89 65.06 -30.85
N HIS A 188 45.75 64.10 -31.16
CA HIS A 188 47.20 64.11 -31.43
C HIS A 188 47.67 65.23 -32.40
N ILE A 189 48.89 65.76 -32.21
CA ILE A 189 49.93 66.06 -33.23
C ILE A 189 51.23 66.52 -32.51
N ASP A 190 52.33 65.90 -32.93
CA ASP A 190 53.79 66.12 -32.72
C ASP A 190 54.39 66.10 -31.29
#